data_AF-A0A1I2DQU4-F1
#
_entry.id   AF-A0A1I2DQU4-F1
#
_cell.length_a   1.000
_cell.length_b   1.000
_cell.length_c   1.000
_cell.angle_alpha   90.00
_cell.angle_beta   90.00
_cell.angle_gamma   90.00
#
_symmetry.space_group_name_H-M   'P 1'
#
loop_
_entity.id
_entity.type
_entity.pdbx_description
1 polymer ?
#
loop_
_entity_poly.entity_id
_entity_poly.type
_entity_poly.pdbx_seq_one_letter_code
_entity_poly.pdbx_strand_id
1 'polypeptide(L)' 'MKTFLASLAVAATAAIPAAAVTSHDAAQVKIQRYAPNVDVAALSNAEVATLLNVINSGDSRSDVSAKIESLVRAYQ' A
#
# COMPACT_ATOMS: atom_id res chain seq x y z
N MET A 1 19.21 -30.12 -1.75
CA MET A 1 18.24 -29.27 -2.47
C MET A 1 17.08 -29.02 -1.52
N LYS A 2 16.99 -27.83 -0.92
CA LYS A 2 16.06 -27.53 0.18
C LYS A 2 14.79 -26.90 -0.41
N THR A 3 13.67 -27.59 -0.27
CA THR A 3 12.34 -27.20 -0.73
C THR A 3 11.79 -26.05 0.13
N PHE A 4 11.53 -24.89 -0.49
CA PHE A 4 10.68 -23.84 0.07
C PHE A 4 9.50 -23.67 -0.87
N LEU A 5 8.39 -24.35 -0.55
CA LEU A 5 7.13 -24.18 -1.26
C LEU A 5 6.35 -23.04 -0.61
N ALA A 6 6.25 -21.95 -1.38
CA ALA A 6 5.32 -20.87 -1.19
C ALA A 6 3.88 -21.38 -1.24
N SER A 7 3.05 -20.99 -0.27
CA SER A 7 1.59 -21.10 -0.35
C SER A 7 0.97 -20.26 0.76
N LEU A 8 0.74 -18.98 0.49
CA LEU A 8 -0.27 -18.22 1.23
C LEU A 8 -1.06 -17.38 0.23
N ALA A 9 -2.02 -18.03 -0.43
CA ALA A 9 -3.05 -17.32 -1.19
C ALA A 9 -4.14 -16.89 -0.20
N VAL A 10 -4.03 -15.67 0.33
CA VAL A 10 -5.14 -15.02 1.06
C VAL A 10 -6.06 -14.38 0.02
N ALA A 11 -7.12 -15.09 -0.36
CA ALA A 11 -8.24 -14.48 -1.07
C ALA A 11 -9.20 -13.86 -0.03
N ALA A 12 -8.90 -12.65 0.42
CA ALA A 12 -9.80 -11.87 1.27
C ALA A 12 -10.78 -11.09 0.40
N THR A 13 -11.98 -11.65 0.17
CA THR A 13 -13.09 -10.88 -0.43
C THR A 13 -13.70 -9.99 0.65
N ALA A 14 -13.09 -8.82 0.88
CA ALA A 14 -13.66 -7.81 1.77
C ALA A 14 -14.68 -6.96 1.00
N ALA A 15 -15.94 -6.98 1.45
CA ALA A 15 -16.95 -6.03 1.00
C ALA A 15 -16.56 -4.62 1.50
N ILE A 16 -16.28 -3.70 0.57
CA ILE A 16 -15.75 -2.38 0.88
C ILE A 16 -16.94 -1.41 1.05
N PRO A 17 -17.13 -0.73 2.20
CA PRO A 17 -18.16 0.28 2.35
C PRO A 17 -17.84 1.51 1.47
N ALA A 18 -18.86 2.14 0.87
CA ALA A 18 -18.71 3.26 -0.07
C ALA A 18 -17.91 4.47 0.49
N ALA A 19 -17.90 4.69 1.80
CA ALA A 19 -17.10 5.74 2.44
C ALA A 19 -15.57 5.46 2.42
N ALA A 20 -15.17 4.19 2.29
CA ALA A 20 -13.77 3.83 2.12
C ALA A 20 -13.28 4.11 0.68
N VAL A 21 -14.18 4.09 -0.31
CA VAL A 21 -13.86 4.42 -1.71
C VAL A 21 -13.47 5.90 -1.86
N THR A 22 -14.22 6.82 -1.25
CA THR A 22 -13.86 8.25 -1.23
C THR A 22 -12.55 8.54 -0.51
N SER A 23 -12.19 7.69 0.46
CA SER A 23 -10.88 7.76 1.13
C SER A 23 -9.75 7.25 0.24
N HIS A 24 -10.05 6.36 -0.71
CA HIS A 24 -9.08 5.75 -1.60
C HIS A 24 -8.54 6.75 -2.65
N ASP A 25 -9.41 7.56 -3.26
CA ASP A 25 -8.97 8.63 -4.19
C ASP A 25 -8.06 9.66 -3.51
N ALA A 26 -8.43 10.08 -2.29
CA ALA A 26 -7.62 10.98 -1.48
C ALA A 26 -6.28 10.33 -1.06
N ALA A 27 -6.29 9.02 -0.78
CA ALA A 27 -5.09 8.26 -0.47
C ALA A 27 -4.15 8.18 -1.67
N GLN A 28 -4.69 7.92 -2.86
CA GLN A 28 -3.94 7.84 -4.10
C GLN A 28 -3.16 9.12 -4.38
N VAL A 29 -3.79 10.29 -4.26
CA VAL A 29 -3.12 11.59 -4.45
C VAL A 29 -2.02 11.81 -3.41
N LYS A 30 -2.19 11.31 -2.17
CA LYS A 30 -1.15 11.40 -1.14
C LYS A 30 0.02 10.47 -1.47
N ILE A 31 -0.25 9.21 -1.78
CA ILE A 31 0.78 8.19 -2.06
C ILE A 31 1.59 8.56 -3.31
N GLN A 32 0.93 9.00 -4.39
CA GLN A 32 1.61 9.40 -5.63
C GLN A 32 2.57 10.59 -5.46
N ARG A 33 2.38 11.45 -4.44
CA ARG A 33 3.31 12.55 -4.14
C ARG A 33 4.67 12.10 -3.57
N TYR A 34 4.71 10.90 -2.98
CA TYR A 34 5.93 10.29 -2.46
C TYR A 34 6.46 9.20 -3.37
N ALA A 35 5.57 8.49 -4.07
CA ALA A 35 5.92 7.38 -4.94
C ALA A 35 5.09 7.43 -6.24
N PRO A 36 5.51 8.24 -7.23
CA PRO A 36 4.76 8.48 -8.46
C PRO A 36 4.70 7.26 -9.39
N ASN A 37 5.59 6.28 -9.19
CA ASN A 37 5.66 5.05 -9.98
C ASN A 37 4.77 3.93 -9.41
N VAL A 38 4.04 4.19 -8.33
CA VAL A 38 3.21 3.19 -7.64
C VAL A 38 1.81 3.24 -8.21
N ASP A 39 1.35 2.10 -8.73
CA ASP A 39 -0.04 1.93 -9.10
C ASP A 39 -0.88 1.63 -7.86
N VAL A 40 -1.40 2.69 -7.23
CA VAL A 40 -2.22 2.59 -6.02
C VAL A 40 -3.53 1.84 -6.29
N ALA A 41 -4.04 1.89 -7.52
CA ALA A 41 -5.28 1.20 -7.90
C ALA A 41 -5.11 -0.32 -7.95
N ALA A 42 -3.87 -0.81 -8.11
CA ALA A 42 -3.53 -2.22 -8.01
C ALA A 42 -3.38 -2.72 -6.56
N LEU A 43 -3.37 -1.81 -5.57
CA LEU A 43 -3.24 -2.15 -4.15
C LEU A 43 -4.60 -2.35 -3.48
N SER A 44 -4.64 -3.30 -2.54
CA SER A 44 -5.77 -3.49 -1.65
C SER A 44 -5.92 -2.32 -0.68
N ASN A 45 -7.13 -2.11 -0.16
CA ASN A 45 -7.39 -1.07 0.83
C ASN A 45 -6.52 -1.20 2.10
N ALA A 46 -6.14 -2.42 2.48
CA ALA A 46 -5.29 -2.66 3.64
C ALA A 46 -3.84 -2.18 3.39
N GLU A 47 -3.33 -2.38 2.18
CA GLU A 47 -2.01 -1.92 1.76
C GLU A 47 -2.01 -0.39 1.66
N VAL A 48 -3.04 0.19 1.05
CA VAL A 48 -3.24 1.65 0.99
C VAL A 48 -3.31 2.26 2.40
N ALA A 49 -4.03 1.64 3.33
CA ALA A 49 -4.08 2.10 4.72
C ALA A 49 -2.70 2.05 5.40
N THR A 50 -1.91 1.01 5.12
CA THR A 50 -0.54 0.88 5.64
C THR A 50 0.36 1.99 5.10
N LEU A 51 0.30 2.24 3.80
CA LEU A 51 1.03 3.33 3.13
C LEU A 51 0.64 4.70 3.70
N LEU A 52 -0.66 4.92 3.93
CA LEU A 52 -1.13 6.14 4.58
C LEU A 52 -0.63 6.28 6.01
N ASN A 53 -0.53 5.19 6.78
CA ASN A 53 0.03 5.24 8.13
C ASN A 53 1.50 5.70 8.10
N VAL A 54 2.27 5.23 7.11
CA VAL A 54 3.66 5.70 6.89
C VAL A 54 3.69 7.19 6.50
N ILE A 55 2.79 7.65 5.65
CA ILE A 55 2.75 9.08 5.26
C ILE A 55 2.41 9.98 6.45
N ASN A 56 1.57 9.51 7.36
CA ASN A 56 1.16 10.26 8.55
C ASN A 56 2.05 10.00 9.77
N SER A 57 3.16 9.28 9.65
CA SER A 57 4.04 8.92 10.79
C SER A 57 4.81 10.11 11.37
N GLY A 58 4.87 11.24 10.66
CA GLY A 58 5.68 12.40 11.01
C GLY A 58 7.16 12.28 10.62
N ASP A 59 7.54 11.22 9.90
CA ASP A 59 8.90 11.04 9.37
C ASP A 59 9.25 12.08 8.29
N SER A 60 10.55 12.23 8.02
CA SER A 60 11.02 13.07 6.91
C SER A 60 10.53 12.54 5.57
N ARG A 61 10.31 13.44 4.59
CA ARG A 61 9.84 13.05 3.25
C ARG A 61 10.69 11.95 2.59
N SER A 62 12.01 11.99 2.75
CA SER A 62 12.91 10.96 2.22
C SER A 62 12.68 9.60 2.86
N ASP A 63 12.49 9.55 4.18
CA ASP A 63 12.24 8.32 4.93
C ASP A 63 10.88 7.72 4.57
N VAL A 64 9.84 8.56 4.47
CA VAL A 64 8.51 8.17 4.01
C VAL A 64 8.59 7.54 2.61
N SER A 65 9.30 8.18 1.68
CA SER A 65 9.43 7.69 0.31
C SER A 65 10.15 6.34 0.27
N ALA A 66 11.26 6.18 1.00
CA ALA A 66 12.00 4.92 1.08
C ALA A 66 11.15 3.77 1.67
N LYS A 67 10.37 4.05 2.72
CA LYS A 67 9.46 3.08 3.35
C LYS A 67 8.33 2.67 2.40
N ILE A 68 7.71 3.63 1.72
CA ILE A 68 6.65 3.37 0.74
C ILE A 68 7.18 2.47 -0.38
N GLU A 69 8.32 2.81 -0.99
CA GLU A 69 8.89 1.99 -2.06
C GLU A 69 9.23 0.57 -1.57
N SER A 70 9.73 0.44 -0.34
CA SER A 70 10.00 -0.87 0.27
C SER A 70 8.73 -1.70 0.45
N LEU A 71 7.64 -1.08 0.89
CA LEU A 71 6.34 -1.75 1.06
C LEU A 71 5.75 -2.16 -0.29
N VAL A 72 5.78 -1.28 -1.28
CA VAL A 72 5.26 -1.58 -2.61
C VAL A 72 6.01 -2.72 -3.28
N ARG A 73 7.34 -2.77 -3.14
CA ARG A 73 8.14 -3.92 -3.61
C ARG A 73 7.79 -5.23 -2.90
N ALA A 74 7.24 -5.18 -1.69
CA ALA A 74 6.82 -6.37 -0.96
C ALA A 74 5.39 -6.83 -1.31
N TYR A 75 4.60 -5.99 -1.98
CA TYR A 75 3.24 -6.32 -2.44
C TYR A 75 3.20 -6.90 -3.86
N GLN A 76 4.31 -6.77 -4.60
CA GLN A 76 4.50 -7.29 -5.97
C GLN A 76 5.24 -8.63 -5.94
#